data_AF-A0A661G010-F1
#
_entry.id   AF-A0A661G010-F1
#
_cell.length_a   1.000
_cell.length_b   1.000
_cell.length_c   1.000
_cell.angle_alpha   90.00
_cell.angle_beta   90.00
_cell.angle_gamma   90.00
#
_symmetry.space_group_name_H-M   'P 1'
#
loop_
_entity.id
_entity.type
_entity.pdbx_description
1 polymer ?
#
loop_
_entity_poly.entity_id
_entity_poly.type
_entity_poly.pdbx_seq_one_letter_code
_entity_poly.pdbx_strand_id
1 'polypeptide(L)'
;LLDTVSQVAEGRMVFPFLDVRQINQSPLTTLTRRELEVLSALAAGQTNKQIAAAQNVSPNTVKFHVKNLFEKLGVNNRSQAIALYLKA
;
A
#
# COMPACT_ATOMS: atom_id res chain seq x y z
N LEU A 1 11.11 23.16 -26.39
CA LEU A 1 9.68 22.97 -26.73
C LEU A 1 9.52 22.39 -28.15
N LEU A 2 10.18 22.93 -29.17
CA LEU A 2 10.14 22.36 -30.53
C LEU A 2 10.72 20.94 -30.62
N ASP A 3 11.82 20.65 -29.92
CA ASP A 3 12.41 19.29 -29.90
C ASP A 3 11.46 18.23 -29.32
N THR A 4 10.67 18.60 -28.32
CA THR A 4 9.68 17.72 -27.67
C THR A 4 8.60 17.28 -28.67
N VAL A 5 8.13 18.22 -29.49
CA VAL A 5 7.12 17.96 -30.53
C VAL A 5 7.72 17.06 -31.64
N SER A 6 8.97 17.29 -32.02
CA SER A 6 9.66 16.45 -33.02
C SER A 6 9.83 15.01 -32.55
N GLN A 7 10.17 14.79 -31.27
CA GLN A 7 10.33 13.44 -30.72
C GLN A 7 9.02 12.65 -30.67
N VAL A 8 7.89 13.29 -30.37
CA VAL A 8 6.58 12.62 -30.38
C VAL A 8 6.14 12.26 -31.80
N ALA A 9 6.44 13.10 -32.79
CA ALA A 9 6.14 12.84 -34.20
C ALA A 9 6.86 11.59 -34.75
N GLU A 10 8.02 11.24 -34.18
CA GLU A 10 8.77 10.03 -34.52
C GLU A 10 8.30 8.77 -33.74
N GLY A 11 7.17 8.86 -33.03
CA GLY A 11 6.59 7.75 -32.27
C GLY A 11 7.27 7.50 -30.92
N ARG A 12 8.19 8.37 -30.48
CA ARG A 12 8.78 8.29 -29.14
C ARG A 12 7.84 8.90 -28.12
N MET A 13 7.52 8.16 -27.07
CA MET A 13 6.73 8.71 -25.96
C MET A 13 7.57 9.73 -25.19
N VAL A 14 7.09 10.97 -25.12
CA VAL A 14 7.68 12.04 -24.30
C VAL A 14 6.67 12.44 -23.24
N PHE A 15 6.94 12.05 -21.99
CA PHE A 15 6.11 12.40 -20.85
C PHE A 15 6.75 13.57 -20.11
N PRO A 16 6.13 14.75 -20.09
CA PRO A 16 6.60 15.83 -19.25
C PRO A 16 6.32 15.43 -17.79
N PHE A 17 7.38 15.29 -16.99
CA PHE A 17 7.35 15.11 -15.53
C PHE A 17 6.73 13.81 -15.00
N LEU A 18 6.98 12.68 -15.67
CA LEU A 18 6.59 11.37 -15.13
C LEU A 18 7.57 10.94 -14.01
N ASP A 19 7.14 10.96 -12.74
CA ASP A 19 7.92 10.33 -11.68
C ASP A 19 7.77 8.81 -11.80
N VAL A 20 8.76 8.18 -12.45
CA VAL A 20 8.83 6.73 -12.70
C VAL A 20 8.70 5.92 -11.41
N ARG A 21 9.00 6.52 -10.24
CA ARG A 21 8.78 5.90 -8.94
C ARG A 21 7.32 5.58 -8.68
N GLN A 22 6.36 6.40 -9.16
CA GLN A 22 4.93 6.14 -8.96
C GLN A 22 4.41 4.96 -9.81
N ILE A 23 5.08 4.65 -10.91
CA ILE A 23 4.65 3.61 -11.86
C ILE A 23 4.86 2.20 -11.28
N ASN A 24 5.86 2.03 -10.41
CA ASN A 24 6.20 0.76 -9.76
C ASN A 24 5.94 0.75 -8.25
N GLN A 25 5.19 1.72 -7.72
CA GLN A 25 4.83 1.74 -6.30
C GLN A 25 3.75 0.70 -6.03
N SER A 26 4.14 -0.44 -5.48
CA SER A 26 3.19 -1.34 -4.81
C SER A 26 2.46 -0.55 -3.72
N PRO A 27 1.13 -0.71 -3.56
CA PRO A 27 0.38 -0.10 -2.47
C PRO A 27 1.01 -0.38 -1.10
N LEU A 28 1.68 -1.53 -0.97
CA LEU A 28 2.38 -1.94 0.25
C LEU A 28 3.58 -1.04 0.60
N THR A 29 4.24 -0.42 -0.39
CA THR A 29 5.42 0.44 -0.17
C THR A 29 5.06 1.74 0.55
N THR A 30 3.78 2.10 0.60
CA THR A 30 3.26 3.28 1.32
C THR A 30 2.97 3.00 2.80
N LEU A 31 3.01 1.74 3.21
CA LEU A 31 2.73 1.35 4.58
C LEU A 31 3.94 1.60 5.48
N THR A 32 3.67 2.06 6.69
CA THR A 32 4.68 2.08 7.75
C THR A 32 5.01 0.66 8.19
N ARG A 33 6.15 0.48 8.85
CA ARG A 33 6.56 -0.81 9.41
C ARG A 33 5.47 -1.43 10.31
N ARG A 34 4.83 -0.63 11.16
CA ARG A 34 3.77 -1.12 12.07
C ARG A 34 2.52 -1.56 11.32
N GLU A 35 2.13 -0.82 10.29
CA GLU A 35 1.00 -1.21 9.44
C GLU A 35 1.30 -2.51 8.68
N LEU A 36 2.54 -2.69 8.21
CA LEU A 36 2.97 -3.91 7.54
C LEU A 36 3.01 -5.12 8.49
N GLU A 37 3.46 -4.94 9.74
CA GLU A 37 3.40 -5.96 10.79
C GLU A 37 1.95 -6.33 11.14
N VAL A 38 1.04 -5.36 11.18
CA VAL A 38 -0.39 -5.63 11.36
C VAL A 38 -0.93 -6.40 10.15
N LEU A 39 -0.61 -5.99 8.92
CA LEU A 39 -1.08 -6.66 7.70
C LEU A 39 -0.63 -8.12 7.60
N SER A 40 0.64 -8.40 7.91
CA SER A 40 1.16 -9.77 7.91
C SER A 40 0.46 -10.64 8.94
N ALA A 41 0.20 -10.10 10.14
CA ALA A 41 -0.55 -10.79 11.18
C ALA A 41 -2.03 -11.02 10.78
N LEU A 42 -2.65 -10.06 10.08
CA LEU A 42 -3.98 -10.24 9.52
C LEU A 42 -4.00 -11.38 8.49
N ALA A 43 -3.00 -11.43 7.61
CA ALA A 43 -2.84 -12.49 6.60
C ALA A 43 -2.60 -13.87 7.25
N ALA A 44 -1.90 -13.91 8.39
CA ALA A 44 -1.73 -15.11 9.21
C ALA A 44 -3.00 -15.53 9.98
N GLY A 45 -4.13 -14.86 9.79
CA GLY A 45 -5.41 -15.20 10.43
C GLY A 45 -5.57 -14.68 11.86
N GLN A 46 -4.65 -13.84 12.36
CA GLN A 46 -4.73 -13.33 13.73
C GLN A 46 -5.88 -12.32 13.90
N THR A 47 -6.56 -12.39 15.03
CA THR A 47 -7.58 -11.42 15.44
C THR A 47 -6.92 -10.15 15.99
N ASN A 48 -7.64 -9.01 15.98
CA ASN A 48 -7.11 -7.76 16.54
C ASN A 48 -6.69 -7.88 18.02
N LYS A 49 -7.33 -8.77 18.79
CA LYS A 49 -6.95 -9.06 20.18
C LYS A 49 -5.61 -9.80 20.26
N GLN A 50 -5.38 -10.77 19.39
CA GLN A 50 -4.11 -11.51 19.32
C GLN A 50 -2.96 -10.60 18.87
N ILE A 51 -3.20 -9.75 17.86
CA ILE A 51 -2.22 -8.76 17.38
C ILE A 51 -1.87 -7.77 18.50
N ALA A 52 -2.88 -7.31 19.24
CA ALA A 52 -2.70 -6.40 20.36
C ALA A 52 -1.82 -7.02 21.46
N ALA A 53 -2.09 -8.28 21.81
CA ALA A 53 -1.28 -9.03 22.77
C ALA A 53 0.17 -9.23 22.28
N ALA A 54 0.35 -9.61 21.01
CA ALA A 54 1.67 -9.84 20.43
C ALA A 54 2.52 -8.56 20.34
N GLN A 55 1.91 -7.39 20.12
CA GLN A 55 2.60 -6.11 20.03
C GLN A 55 2.60 -5.31 21.34
N ASN A 56 2.04 -5.86 22.43
CA ASN A 56 1.88 -5.21 23.73
C ASN A 56 1.19 -3.84 23.65
N VAL A 57 0.10 -3.77 22.89
CA VAL A 57 -0.73 -2.56 22.72
C VAL A 57 -2.20 -2.86 23.00
N SER A 58 -3.05 -1.83 23.07
CA SER A 58 -4.49 -2.04 23.25
C SER A 58 -5.16 -2.55 21.95
N PRO A 59 -6.27 -3.32 22.04
CA PRO A 59 -7.06 -3.68 20.87
C PRO A 59 -7.59 -2.47 20.09
N ASN A 60 -7.82 -1.33 20.74
CA ASN A 60 -8.20 -0.07 20.08
C ASN A 60 -7.06 0.49 19.24
N THR A 61 -5.81 0.39 19.71
CA THR A 61 -4.62 0.79 18.95
C THR A 61 -4.50 -0.03 17.67
N VAL A 62 -4.74 -1.35 17.74
CA VAL A 62 -4.76 -2.20 16.54
C VAL A 62 -5.90 -1.81 15.60
N LYS A 63 -7.11 -1.52 16.10
CA LYS A 63 -8.22 -1.04 15.26
C LYS A 63 -7.85 0.26 14.51
N PHE A 64 -7.15 1.18 15.18
CA PHE A 64 -6.66 2.40 14.56
C PHE A 64 -5.64 2.09 13.44
N HIS A 65 -4.67 1.22 13.70
CA HIS A 65 -3.72 0.79 12.67
C HIS A 65 -4.40 0.11 11.48
N VAL A 66 -5.39 -0.76 11.72
CA VAL A 66 -6.16 -1.43 10.66
C VAL A 66 -6.95 -0.42 9.82
N LYS A 67 -7.56 0.60 10.46
CA LYS A 67 -8.26 1.67 9.75
C LYS A 67 -7.32 2.44 8.83
N ASN A 68 -6.20 2.93 9.36
CA ASN A 68 -5.24 3.70 8.57
C ASN A 68 -4.63 2.86 7.45
N LEU A 69 -4.35 1.58 7.72
CA LEU A 69 -3.91 0.63 6.72
C LEU A 69 -4.94 0.50 5.58
N PHE A 70 -6.22 0.34 5.89
CA PHE A 70 -7.28 0.23 4.87
C PHE A 70 -7.39 1.50 4.04
N GLU A 71 -7.33 2.67 4.67
CA GLU A 71 -7.32 3.96 3.98
C GLU A 71 -6.12 4.09 3.02
N LYS A 72 -4.91 3.71 3.47
CA LYS A 72 -3.69 3.73 2.64
C LYS A 72 -3.73 2.74 1.48
N LEU A 73 -4.29 1.56 1.70
CA LEU A 73 -4.42 0.53 0.67
C LEU A 73 -5.62 0.76 -0.26
N GLY A 74 -6.52 1.70 0.06
CA GLY A 74 -7.74 1.93 -0.70
C GLY A 74 -8.73 0.77 -0.67
N VAL A 75 -8.75 -0.01 0.42
CA VAL A 75 -9.61 -1.19 0.58
C VAL A 75 -10.67 -1.00 1.65
N ASN A 76 -11.78 -1.72 1.54
CA ASN A 76 -12.92 -1.56 2.45
C ASN A 76 -13.04 -2.67 3.50
N ASN A 77 -12.30 -3.77 3.34
CA ASN A 77 -12.40 -4.89 4.26
C ASN A 77 -11.10 -5.70 4.38
N ARG A 78 -11.07 -6.51 5.44
CA ARG A 78 -9.94 -7.38 5.80
C ARG A 78 -9.54 -8.32 4.66
N SER A 79 -10.51 -8.94 3.99
CA SER A 79 -10.23 -9.90 2.92
C SER A 79 -9.56 -9.25 1.72
N GLN A 80 -9.97 -8.04 1.34
CA GLN A 80 -9.33 -7.25 0.29
C GLN A 80 -7.89 -6.88 0.66
N ALA A 81 -7.65 -6.43 1.89
CA ALA A 81 -6.30 -6.11 2.37
C ALA A 81 -5.37 -7.34 2.32
N ILE A 82 -5.86 -8.50 2.78
CA ILE A 82 -5.10 -9.76 2.74
C ILE A 82 -4.86 -10.19 1.29
N ALA A 83 -5.87 -10.12 0.43
CA ALA A 83 -5.73 -10.49 -0.98
C ALA A 83 -4.70 -9.63 -1.72
N LEU A 84 -4.61 -8.33 -1.41
CA LEU A 84 -3.55 -7.46 -1.94
C LEU A 84 -2.18 -7.88 -1.43
N TYR A 85 -2.05 -8.16 -0.14
CA TYR A 85 -0.79 -8.60 0.46
C TYR A 85 -0.25 -9.91 -0.13
N LEU A 86 -1.14 -10.86 -0.43
CA LEU A 86 -0.77 -12.16 -1.00
C LEU A 86 -0.48 -12.12 -2.51
N LYS A 87 -0.89 -11.05 -3.21
CA LYS A 87 -0.66 -10.85 -4.65
C LYS A 87 0.61 -10.03 -4.95
N ALA A 88 1.14 -9.36 -3.94
CA ALA A 88 2.35 -8.56 -4.02
C ALA A 88 3.60 -9.44 -3.80
#